data_AF-A0A8S1BH54-F1
#
_entry.id   AF-A0A8S1BH54-F1
#
_cell.length_a   1.000
_cell.length_b   1.000
_cell.length_c   1.000
_cell.angle_alpha   90.00
_cell.angle_beta   90.00
_cell.angle_gamma   90.00
#
_symmetry.space_group_name_H-M   'P 1'
#
loop_
_entity.id
_entity.type
_entity.pdbx_description
1 polymer ?
#
loop_
_entity_poly.entity_id
_entity_poly.type
_entity_poly.pdbx_seq_one_letter_code
_entity_poly.pdbx_strand_id
1 'polypeptide(L)'
;MKSILKYSVLLFCFASLYGVKFRCDYRFTSLGWFKYQEIPATWYDARLQCQLEGGILASPTTAGIKSIMLESFCEPEIFTGIHATFSKGQYYSINGIPFTQIPHEWAPFEPDNKNNA
;
A
#
# COMPACT_ATOMS: atom_id res chain seq x y z
N MET A 1 45.90 -6.75 17.59
CA MET A 1 44.44 -6.93 17.87
C MET A 1 43.64 -5.64 18.07
N LYS A 2 44.14 -4.60 18.77
CA LYS A 2 43.37 -3.36 19.02
C LYS A 2 43.06 -2.49 17.79
N SER A 3 43.87 -2.62 16.73
CA SER A 3 43.72 -1.82 15.50
C SER A 3 42.57 -2.32 14.61
N ILE A 4 42.42 -3.65 14.50
CA ILE A 4 41.39 -4.29 13.68
C ILE A 4 39.98 -3.92 14.16
N LEU A 5 39.78 -3.86 15.48
CA LEU A 5 38.50 -3.48 16.10
C LEU A 5 38.07 -2.04 15.76
N LYS A 6 39.03 -1.11 15.61
CA LYS A 6 38.75 0.29 15.25
C LYS A 6 38.27 0.42 13.80
N TYR A 7 38.89 -0.30 12.88
CA TYR A 7 38.49 -0.30 11.47
C TYR A 7 37.12 -0.95 11.27
N SER A 8 36.80 -2.02 11.99
CA SER A 8 35.46 -2.63 11.96
C SER A 8 34.37 -1.70 12.52
N VAL A 9 34.66 -0.90 13.55
CA VAL A 9 33.73 0.10 14.10
C VAL A 9 33.53 1.28 13.14
N LEU A 10 34.60 1.71 12.46
CA LEU A 10 34.51 2.75 11.42
C LEU A 10 33.72 2.29 10.19
N LEU A 11 33.89 1.03 9.75
CA LEU A 11 33.13 0.45 8.62
C LEU A 11 31.63 0.32 8.94
N PHE A 12 31.26 -0.04 10.17
CA PHE A 12 29.86 -0.10 10.59
C PHE A 12 29.18 1.28 10.60
N CYS A 13 29.93 2.34 10.87
CA CYS A 13 29.43 3.72 10.92
C CYS A 13 29.20 4.32 9.51
N PHE A 14 29.97 3.91 8.50
CA PHE A 14 29.74 4.33 7.11
C PHE A 14 28.46 3.74 6.51
N ALA A 15 28.05 2.54 6.92
CA ALA A 15 26.78 1.94 6.49
C ALA A 15 25.55 2.69 7.05
N SER A 16 25.68 3.37 8.19
CA SER A 16 24.58 4.15 8.79
C SER A 16 24.34 5.53 8.16
N LEU A 17 25.23 6.02 7.30
CA LEU A 17 25.10 7.33 6.65
C LEU A 17 24.36 7.30 5.31
N TYR A 18 24.21 6.13 4.70
CA TYR A 18 23.22 5.93 3.65
C TYR A 18 21.89 5.68 4.34
N GLY A 19 21.07 6.73 4.49
CA GLY A 19 19.72 6.61 5.06
C GLY A 19 19.03 5.39 4.46
N VAL A 20 18.73 4.41 5.31
CA VAL A 20 18.23 3.11 4.89
C VAL A 20 16.88 3.32 4.21
N LYS A 21 16.88 3.42 2.87
CA LYS A 21 15.64 3.41 2.09
C LYS A 21 15.15 1.98 2.10
N PHE A 22 13.99 1.75 2.72
CA PHE A 22 13.38 0.42 2.87
C PHE A 22 13.40 -0.34 1.54
N ARG A 23 13.00 0.32 0.44
CA ARG A 23 13.26 -0.02 -0.98
C ARG A 23 13.09 1.22 -1.87
N CYS A 24 13.64 1.21 -3.09
CA CYS A 24 13.59 2.35 -4.02
C CYS A 24 12.20 2.59 -4.64
N ASP A 25 11.40 1.53 -4.74
CA ASP A 25 10.08 1.50 -5.36
C ASP A 25 8.94 1.77 -4.36
N TYR A 26 9.28 2.08 -3.12
CA TYR A 26 8.35 2.56 -2.12
C TYR A 26 8.55 4.05 -1.87
N ARG A 27 7.43 4.77 -1.74
CA ARG A 27 7.36 6.15 -1.31
C ARG A 27 7.08 6.21 0.19
N PHE A 28 7.93 6.90 0.93
CA PHE A 28 7.66 7.20 2.34
C PHE A 28 6.75 8.42 2.48
N THR A 29 5.77 8.32 3.37
CA THR A 29 4.85 9.40 3.74
C THR A 29 4.79 9.52 5.26
N SER A 30 4.05 10.50 5.78
CA SER A 30 3.79 10.62 7.23
C SER A 30 3.03 9.43 7.82
N LEU A 31 2.36 8.62 7.00
CA LEU A 31 1.58 7.44 7.43
C LEU A 31 2.27 6.11 7.11
N GLY A 32 3.47 6.13 6.54
CA GLY A 32 4.24 4.93 6.22
C GLY A 32 4.62 4.80 4.75
N TRP A 33 4.96 3.59 4.35
CA TRP A 33 5.46 3.25 3.03
C TRP A 33 4.33 2.80 2.10
N PHE A 34 4.26 3.42 0.91
CA PHE A 34 3.28 3.12 -0.12
C PHE A 34 3.99 2.77 -1.41
N LYS A 35 3.43 1.85 -2.18
CA LYS A 35 3.95 1.44 -3.49
C LYS A 35 2.79 1.32 -4.47
N TYR A 36 3.00 1.89 -5.67
CA TYR A 36 2.15 1.63 -6.82
C TYR A 36 2.55 0.31 -7.47
N GLN A 37 1.58 -0.50 -7.90
CA GLN A 37 1.85 -1.67 -8.74
C GLN A 37 1.42 -1.34 -10.17
N GLU A 38 2.41 -1.19 -11.06
CA GLU A 38 2.19 -0.83 -12.46
C GLU A 38 1.70 -2.00 -13.31
N ILE A 39 2.00 -3.23 -12.89
CA ILE A 39 1.62 -4.44 -13.64
C ILE A 39 0.13 -4.69 -13.41
N PRO A 40 -0.72 -4.65 -14.46
CA PRO A 40 -2.13 -4.97 -14.31
C PRO A 40 -2.30 -6.41 -13.84
N ALA A 41 -3.24 -6.61 -12.91
CA ALA A 41 -3.47 -7.89 -12.27
C ALA A 41 -4.96 -8.05 -11.96
N THR A 42 -5.42 -9.24 -11.60
CA THR A 42 -6.75 -9.36 -10.97
C THR A 42 -6.71 -8.77 -9.56
N TRP A 43 -7.86 -8.46 -8.95
CA TRP A 43 -7.89 -8.01 -7.56
C TRP A 43 -7.20 -9.01 -6.60
N TYR A 44 -7.41 -10.31 -6.82
CA TYR A 44 -6.79 -11.37 -6.01
C TYR A 44 -5.27 -11.38 -6.15
N ASP A 45 -4.75 -11.25 -7.37
CA ASP A 45 -3.31 -11.22 -7.64
C ASP A 45 -2.68 -9.95 -7.08
N ALA A 46 -3.34 -8.79 -7.20
CA ALA A 46 -2.87 -7.54 -6.61
C ALA A 46 -2.78 -7.64 -5.08
N ARG A 47 -3.79 -8.23 -4.43
CA ARG A 47 -3.76 -8.50 -2.98
C ARG A 47 -2.62 -9.45 -2.62
N LEU A 48 -2.45 -10.55 -3.37
CA LEU A 48 -1.40 -11.53 -3.14
C LEU A 48 -0.01 -10.88 -3.26
N GLN A 49 0.20 -10.05 -4.29
CA GLN A 49 1.45 -9.33 -4.49
C GLN A 49 1.78 -8.43 -3.30
N CYS A 50 0.83 -7.64 -2.80
CA CYS A 50 1.04 -6.82 -1.61
C CYS A 50 1.43 -7.67 -0.39
N GLN A 51 0.79 -8.82 -0.20
CA GLN A 51 1.08 -9.73 0.91
C GLN A 51 2.47 -10.37 0.79
N LEU A 52 2.89 -10.76 -0.42
CA LEU A 52 4.23 -11.31 -0.68
C LEU A 52 5.34 -10.28 -0.40
N GLU A 53 5.05 -8.98 -0.54
CA GLU A 53 5.96 -7.90 -0.17
C GLU A 53 5.89 -7.50 1.31
N GLY A 54 5.12 -8.23 2.13
CA GLY A 54 4.95 -7.96 3.56
C GLY A 54 4.02 -6.78 3.89
N GLY A 55 3.24 -6.32 2.91
CA GLY A 55 2.25 -5.26 3.07
C GLY A 55 0.81 -5.76 2.92
N ILE A 56 -0.12 -4.82 2.78
CA ILE A 56 -1.52 -5.08 2.48
C ILE A 56 -1.96 -4.20 1.29
N LEU A 57 -2.94 -4.66 0.53
CA LEU A 57 -3.54 -3.83 -0.52
C LEU A 57 -4.25 -2.64 0.14
N ALA A 58 -3.82 -1.43 -0.21
CA ALA A 58 -4.19 -0.21 0.53
C ALA A 58 -5.68 0.11 0.39
N SER A 59 -6.32 0.46 1.51
CA SER A 59 -7.70 0.96 1.55
C SER A 59 -7.72 2.38 2.12
N PRO A 60 -8.64 3.27 1.67
CA PRO A 60 -8.73 4.65 2.14
C PRO A 60 -9.39 4.76 3.52
N THR A 61 -8.95 3.96 4.51
CA THR A 61 -9.61 3.81 5.82
C THR A 61 -9.56 5.06 6.69
N THR A 62 -8.73 6.04 6.35
CA THR A 62 -8.66 7.35 6.99
C THR A 62 -8.53 8.44 5.92
N ALA A 63 -8.89 9.68 6.26
CA ALA A 63 -8.72 10.82 5.35
C ALA A 63 -7.27 11.00 4.90
N GLY A 64 -6.29 10.78 5.79
CA GLY A 64 -4.87 10.89 5.45
C GLY A 64 -4.41 9.81 4.45
N ILE A 65 -4.88 8.57 4.60
CA ILE A 65 -4.58 7.51 3.63
C ILE A 65 -5.26 7.81 2.28
N LYS A 66 -6.53 8.27 2.29
CA LYS A 66 -7.25 8.71 1.08
C LYS A 66 -6.45 9.78 0.34
N SER A 67 -5.99 10.82 1.03
CA SER A 67 -5.17 11.89 0.43
C SER A 67 -3.88 11.35 -0.18
N ILE A 68 -3.13 10.50 0.54
CA ILE A 68 -1.90 9.89 0.00
C ILE A 68 -2.17 9.07 -1.26
N MET A 69 -3.25 8.28 -1.28
CA MET A 69 -3.62 7.48 -2.45
C MET A 69 -3.96 8.37 -3.66
N LEU A 70 -4.71 9.46 -3.46
CA LEU A 70 -5.06 10.40 -4.52
C LEU A 70 -3.85 11.22 -5.02
N GLU A 71 -2.92 11.58 -4.14
CA GLU A 71 -1.72 12.34 -4.49
C GLU A 71 -0.62 11.49 -5.12
N SER A 72 -0.59 10.19 -4.82
CA SER A 72 0.49 9.31 -5.24
C SER A 72 0.27 8.68 -6.61
N PHE A 73 -0.97 8.60 -7.08
CA PHE A 73 -1.30 7.83 -8.27
C PHE A 73 -2.25 8.62 -9.18
N CYS A 74 -1.76 9.00 -10.37
CA CYS A 74 -2.54 9.67 -11.41
C CYS A 74 -3.16 8.68 -12.41
N GLU A 75 -3.06 7.38 -12.14
CA GLU A 75 -3.48 6.32 -13.05
C GLU A 75 -4.99 6.08 -12.95
N PRO A 76 -5.67 5.79 -14.08
CA PRO A 76 -7.12 5.87 -14.17
C PRO A 76 -7.85 4.80 -13.35
N GLU A 77 -7.23 3.64 -13.11
CA GLU A 77 -7.87 2.52 -12.41
C GLU A 77 -6.85 1.76 -11.56
N ILE A 78 -7.06 1.74 -10.24
CA ILE A 78 -6.18 1.08 -9.28
C ILE A 78 -7.02 0.27 -8.31
N PHE A 79 -6.70 -1.00 -8.14
CA PHE A 79 -7.34 -1.81 -7.11
C PHE A 79 -6.99 -1.28 -5.72
N THR A 80 -8.03 -1.13 -4.89
CA THR A 80 -7.87 -0.85 -3.47
C THR A 80 -8.15 -2.12 -2.67
N GLY A 81 -7.83 -2.09 -1.38
CA GLY A 81 -8.16 -3.17 -0.46
C GLY A 81 -9.66 -3.29 -0.13
N ILE A 82 -10.54 -2.53 -0.79
CA ILE A 82 -12.00 -2.65 -0.61
C ILE A 82 -12.51 -3.84 -1.41
N HIS A 83 -13.28 -4.73 -0.78
CA HIS A 83 -13.77 -5.95 -1.42
C HIS A 83 -15.06 -6.49 -0.80
N ALA A 84 -15.80 -7.30 -1.58
CA ALA A 84 -17.03 -7.99 -1.16
C ALA A 84 -16.93 -9.53 -1.29
N THR A 85 -15.72 -10.08 -1.14
CA THR A 85 -15.45 -11.52 -1.37
C THR A 85 -16.14 -12.46 -0.38
N PHE A 86 -16.57 -11.96 0.79
CA PHE A 86 -17.28 -12.76 1.79
C PHE A 86 -18.79 -12.81 1.56
N SER A 87 -19.38 -11.70 1.08
CA SER A 87 -20.80 -11.59 0.81
C SER A 87 -21.04 -10.47 -0.21
N LYS A 88 -21.80 -10.79 -1.26
CA LYS A 88 -22.08 -9.85 -2.36
C LYS A 88 -22.78 -8.59 -1.82
N GLY A 89 -22.25 -7.42 -2.19
CA GLY A 89 -22.79 -6.12 -1.77
C GLY A 89 -22.44 -5.70 -0.34
N GLN A 90 -21.63 -6.50 0.38
CA GLN A 90 -21.09 -6.12 1.68
C GLN A 90 -19.58 -5.88 1.56
N TYR A 91 -19.21 -4.60 1.48
CA TYR A 91 -17.83 -4.19 1.25
C TYR A 91 -17.07 -3.97 2.56
N TYR A 92 -15.82 -4.41 2.59
CA TYR A 92 -14.89 -4.26 3.72
C TYR A 92 -13.49 -3.93 3.21
N SER A 93 -12.66 -3.30 4.05
CA SER A 93 -11.22 -3.27 3.83
C SER A 93 -10.58 -4.64 4.12
N ILE A 94 -9.33 -4.84 3.69
CA ILE A 94 -8.53 -6.03 4.03
C ILE A 94 -8.50 -6.31 5.55
N ASN A 95 -8.55 -5.26 6.37
CA ASN A 95 -8.52 -5.37 7.84
C ASN A 95 -9.91 -5.51 8.48
N GLY A 96 -10.96 -5.70 7.68
CA GLY A 96 -12.33 -5.92 8.16
C GLY A 96 -13.10 -4.66 8.56
N ILE A 97 -12.61 -3.47 8.20
CA ILE A 97 -13.37 -2.23 8.45
C ILE A 97 -14.53 -2.19 7.45
N PRO A 98 -15.79 -2.09 7.90
CA PRO A 98 -16.94 -2.01 7.01
C PRO A 98 -16.89 -0.73 6.19
N PHE A 99 -17.28 -0.82 4.93
CA PHE A 99 -17.22 0.31 3.99
C PHE A 99 -18.05 1.53 4.44
N THR A 100 -19.10 1.31 5.24
CA THR A 100 -19.90 2.38 5.87
C THR A 100 -19.11 3.26 6.84
N GLN A 101 -17.95 2.80 7.32
CA GLN A 101 -17.05 3.55 8.21
C GLN A 101 -15.85 4.16 7.46
N ILE A 102 -15.72 3.90 6.17
CA ILE A 102 -14.59 4.36 5.35
C ILE A 102 -15.00 5.65 4.62
N PRO A 103 -14.20 6.73 4.66
CA PRO A 103 -14.50 7.95 3.92
C PRO A 103 -14.40 7.70 2.40
N HIS A 104 -15.52 7.59 1.72
CA HIS A 104 -15.59 7.30 0.30
C HIS A 104 -16.64 8.16 -0.40
N GLU A 105 -16.42 8.36 -1.70
CA GLU A 105 -17.38 8.95 -2.62
C GLU A 105 -17.36 8.05 -3.86
N TRP A 106 -18.52 7.50 -4.20
CA TRP A 106 -18.66 6.77 -5.46
C TRP A 106 -18.63 7.75 -6.62
N ALA A 107 -18.03 7.33 -7.73
CA ALA A 107 -18.27 8.00 -8.99
C ALA A 107 -19.78 7.93 -9.33
N PRO A 108 -20.31 8.86 -10.14
CA PRO A 108 -21.69 8.77 -10.61
C PRO A 108 -21.97 7.38 -11.20
N PHE A 109 -23.09 6.78 -10.79
CA PHE A 109 -23.56 5.44 -11.18
C PHE A 109 -22.84 4.24 -10.55
N GLU A 110 -21.86 4.44 -9.66
CA GLU A 110 -21.21 3.36 -8.91
C GLU A 110 -21.85 3.13 -7.52
N PRO A 111 -21.73 1.92 -6.92
CA PRO A 111 -21.13 0.71 -7.48
C PRO A 111 -22.13 -0.06 -8.36
N ASP A 112 -21.81 -0.26 -9.64
CA ASP A 112 -22.71 -0.97 -10.59
C ASP A 112 -22.35 -2.46 -10.82
N ASN A 113 -21.20 -2.90 -10.31
CA ASN A 113 -20.66 -4.25 -10.51
C ASN A 113 -20.56 -4.62 -12.02
N LYS A 114 -20.27 -3.63 -12.87
CA LYS A 114 -20.05 -3.83 -14.30
C LYS A 114 -18.88 -4.80 -14.50
N ASN A 115 -19.10 -5.80 -15.36
CA ASN A 115 -18.16 -6.88 -15.67
C ASN A 115 -17.83 -7.88 -14.54
N ASN A 116 -18.42 -7.78 -13.34
CA ASN A 116 -18.08 -8.63 -12.18
C ASN A 116 -16.57 -8.66 -11.85
N ALA A 117 -15.88 -7.54 -12.08
CA ALA A 117 -14.48 -7.38 -11.73
C ALA A 117 -14.28 -7.16 -10.22
#